data_AF-A0A925RSX3-F1
#
_entry.id   AF-A0A925RSX3-F1
#
_cell.length_a   1.000
_cell.length_b   1.000
_cell.length_c   1.000
_cell.angle_alpha   90.00
_cell.angle_beta   90.00
_cell.angle_gamma   90.00
#
_symmetry.space_group_name_H-M   'P 1'
#
loop_
_entity.id
_entity.type
_entity.pdbx_description
1 polymer ?
#
loop_
_entity_poly.entity_id
_entity_poly.type
_entity_poly.pdbx_seq_one_letter_code
_entity_poly.pdbx_strand_id
1 'polypeptide(L)'
;MSKIKKSILLTTMWVLTAVAFGLYVYFTRGAELGFQWFSVYVTEYMLSIDNLFIMLLIFSYFKVEEKYQHRVLFYGIMGAFVFRAIFIGLGFEIVQRFEWVLYLFGILLIYTGIQILKEKNEKDQNLDTNKVLRFLNNVLPIAEGHHGKKFFIRVHPKGTSVLINQNKANKKLHITNLFLCLLMIEFSDIIFAVDSIPASFAISQDRFIIFTANAFALLGLRSLFFVVEYILHKFHLITKALAIILFFIGGKMLLGIFGLHISSAVSLAVLFGIIFAAVILSQVFPKKEMRV
;
A
#
# COMPACT_ATOMS: atom_id res chain seq x y z
N MET A 1 24.00 16.43 0.36
CA MET A 1 22.77 16.23 1.15
C MET A 1 22.52 14.72 1.23
N SER A 2 22.46 14.10 2.42
CA SER A 2 22.29 12.64 2.52
C SER A 2 21.01 12.17 1.81
N LYS A 3 21.02 10.95 1.24
CA LYS A 3 19.87 10.36 0.51
C LYS A 3 18.57 10.52 1.31
N ILE A 4 18.65 10.34 2.63
CA ILE A 4 17.56 10.51 3.60
C ILE A 4 17.02 11.94 3.64
N LYS A 5 17.88 12.97 3.73
CA LYS A 5 17.44 14.38 3.74
C LYS A 5 16.66 14.72 2.46
N LYS A 6 17.09 14.19 1.31
CA LYS A 6 16.38 14.35 0.03
C LYS A 6 15.02 13.63 0.06
N SER A 7 14.96 12.40 0.57
CA SER A 7 13.71 11.65 0.68
C SER A 7 12.72 12.33 1.61
N ILE A 8 13.15 12.79 2.80
CA ILE A 8 12.32 13.54 3.75
C ILE A 8 11.77 14.82 3.11
N LEU A 9 12.61 15.59 2.41
CA LEU A 9 12.17 16.80 1.72
C LEU A 9 11.11 16.48 0.67
N LEU A 10 11.33 15.45 -0.15
CA LEU A 10 10.38 15.02 -1.17
C LEU A 10 9.06 14.54 -0.56
N THR A 11 9.11 13.75 0.52
CA THR A 11 7.91 13.29 1.23
C THR A 11 7.14 14.46 1.81
N THR A 12 7.83 15.42 2.43
CA THR A 12 7.22 16.63 2.96
C THR A 12 6.55 17.44 1.86
N MET A 13 7.20 17.61 0.71
CA MET A 13 6.64 18.29 -0.46
C MET A 13 5.35 17.60 -0.95
N TRP A 14 5.34 16.27 -1.03
CA TRP A 14 4.14 15.52 -1.44
C TRP A 14 2.99 15.66 -0.43
N VAL A 15 3.29 15.59 0.87
CA VAL A 15 2.30 15.80 1.93
C VAL A 15 1.75 17.23 1.88
N LEU A 16 2.58 18.25 1.72
CA LEU A 16 2.14 19.64 1.58
C LEU A 16 1.26 19.83 0.34
N THR A 17 1.61 19.18 -0.78
CA THR A 17 0.78 19.22 -1.99
C THR A 17 -0.59 18.59 -1.75
N ALA A 18 -0.63 17.45 -1.06
CA ALA A 18 -1.87 16.80 -0.66
C ALA A 18 -2.71 17.68 0.28
N VAL A 19 -2.08 18.32 1.28
CA VAL A 19 -2.76 19.24 2.19
C VAL A 19 -3.33 20.45 1.44
N ALA A 20 -2.56 21.05 0.52
CA ALA A 20 -3.04 22.14 -0.31
C ALA A 20 -4.27 21.74 -1.15
N PHE A 21 -4.25 20.52 -1.72
CA PHE A 21 -5.39 20.00 -2.46
C PHE A 21 -6.60 19.71 -1.56
N GLY A 22 -6.40 19.12 -0.38
CA GLY A 22 -7.46 18.88 0.60
C GLY A 22 -8.11 20.18 1.09
N LEU A 23 -7.30 21.23 1.31
CA LEU A 23 -7.81 22.57 1.62
C LEU A 23 -8.58 23.16 0.43
N TYR A 24 -8.09 22.98 -0.79
CA TYR A 24 -8.82 23.37 -1.99
C TYR A 24 -10.20 22.70 -2.05
N VAL A 25 -10.29 21.39 -1.77
CA VAL A 25 -11.56 20.67 -1.68
C VAL A 25 -12.44 21.24 -0.56
N TYR A 26 -11.88 21.48 0.62
CA TYR A 26 -12.60 22.07 1.76
C TYR A 26 -13.26 23.42 1.41
N PHE A 27 -12.53 24.32 0.76
CA PHE A 27 -13.03 25.66 0.43
C PHE A 27 -13.95 25.68 -0.79
N THR A 28 -13.77 24.78 -1.77
CA THR A 28 -14.56 24.80 -3.02
C THR A 28 -15.76 23.86 -3.03
N ARG A 29 -15.68 22.75 -2.29
CA ARG A 29 -16.70 21.69 -2.24
C ARG A 29 -17.41 21.60 -0.88
N GLY A 30 -16.95 22.37 0.11
CA GLY A 30 -17.54 22.45 1.44
C GLY A 30 -16.80 21.65 2.49
N ALA A 31 -17.04 22.00 3.76
CA ALA A 31 -16.30 21.47 4.89
C ALA A 31 -16.42 19.95 5.05
N GLU A 32 -17.62 19.40 4.84
CA GLU A 32 -17.89 17.97 4.99
C GLU A 32 -17.07 17.13 4.00
N LEU A 33 -17.08 17.48 2.71
CA LEU A 33 -16.27 16.80 1.70
C LEU A 33 -14.77 17.01 1.92
N GLY A 34 -14.36 18.18 2.43
CA GLY A 34 -12.98 18.41 2.85
C GLY A 34 -12.53 17.46 3.97
N PHE A 35 -13.33 17.31 5.03
CA PHE A 35 -13.02 16.38 6.13
C PHE A 35 -13.01 14.92 5.68
N GLN A 36 -13.93 14.54 4.79
CA GLN A 36 -13.93 13.21 4.17
C GLN A 36 -12.67 13.00 3.33
N TRP A 37 -12.26 13.98 2.53
CA TRP A 37 -11.04 13.91 1.73
C TRP A 37 -9.79 13.69 2.58
N PHE A 38 -9.62 14.47 3.65
CA PHE A 38 -8.51 14.29 4.58
C PHE A 38 -8.57 12.94 5.29
N SER A 39 -9.77 12.47 5.66
CA SER A 39 -9.95 11.18 6.32
C SER A 39 -9.57 10.03 5.40
N VAL A 40 -10.01 10.05 4.13
CA VAL A 40 -9.61 9.06 3.12
C VAL A 40 -8.11 9.14 2.88
N TYR A 41 -7.55 10.34 2.67
CA TYR A 41 -6.13 10.54 2.43
C TYR A 41 -5.26 9.97 3.56
N VAL A 42 -5.57 10.31 4.81
CA VAL A 42 -4.83 9.84 5.98
C VAL A 42 -4.95 8.33 6.13
N THR A 43 -6.16 7.78 5.97
CA THR A 43 -6.39 6.33 6.06
C THR A 43 -5.60 5.58 4.99
N GLU A 44 -5.67 6.04 3.74
CA GLU A 44 -4.93 5.46 2.62
C GLU A 44 -3.41 5.62 2.79
N TYR A 45 -2.95 6.76 3.32
CA TYR A 45 -1.53 6.98 3.59
C TYR A 45 -1.01 6.02 4.67
N MET A 46 -1.81 5.73 5.70
CA MET A 46 -1.44 4.77 6.75
C MET A 46 -1.47 3.32 6.29
N LEU A 47 -2.49 2.93 5.51
CA LEU A 47 -2.53 1.61 4.87
C LEU A 47 -1.36 1.42 3.90
N SER A 48 -1.00 2.48 3.16
CA SER A 48 0.16 2.45 2.26
C SER A 48 1.48 2.17 3.00
N ILE A 49 1.63 2.55 4.27
CA ILE A 49 2.82 2.20 5.06
C ILE A 49 2.92 0.68 5.23
N ASP A 50 1.81 -0.02 5.45
CA ASP A 50 1.77 -1.48 5.51
C ASP A 50 2.22 -2.10 4.17
N ASN A 51 1.75 -1.52 3.06
CA ASN A 51 2.17 -1.93 1.71
C ASN A 51 3.67 -1.74 1.49
N LEU A 52 4.29 -0.70 2.07
CA LEU A 52 5.73 -0.48 2.00
C LEU A 52 6.52 -1.59 2.71
N PHE A 53 6.02 -2.14 3.81
CA PHE A 53 6.67 -3.25 4.51
C PHE A 53 6.70 -4.51 3.65
N ILE A 54 5.57 -4.88 3.02
CA ILE A 54 5.55 -6.03 2.13
C ILE A 54 6.47 -5.82 0.93
N MET A 55 6.52 -4.61 0.38
CA MET A 55 7.44 -4.31 -0.70
C MET A 55 8.92 -4.43 -0.29
N LEU A 56 9.29 -4.01 0.93
CA LEU A 56 10.63 -4.23 1.48
C LEU A 56 10.94 -5.73 1.62
N LEU A 57 9.98 -6.53 2.09
CA LEU A 57 10.13 -7.98 2.19
C LEU A 57 10.32 -8.62 0.81
N ILE A 58 9.52 -8.22 -0.19
CA ILE A 58 9.63 -8.70 -1.57
C ILE A 58 11.01 -8.33 -2.15
N PHE A 59 11.46 -7.08 -1.98
CA PHE A 59 12.79 -6.67 -2.45
C PHE A 59 13.91 -7.45 -1.77
N SER A 60 13.80 -7.71 -0.46
CA SER A 60 14.76 -8.52 0.29
C SER A 60 14.77 -9.97 -0.20
N TYR A 61 13.59 -10.56 -0.44
CA TYR A 61 13.44 -11.92 -0.94
C TYR A 61 14.11 -12.09 -2.31
N PHE A 62 13.85 -11.17 -3.24
CA PHE A 62 14.43 -11.19 -4.59
C PHE A 62 15.86 -10.63 -4.65
N LYS A 63 16.41 -10.15 -3.53
CA LYS A 63 17.73 -9.51 -3.44
C LYS A 63 17.91 -8.39 -4.48
N VAL A 64 16.87 -7.56 -4.64
CA VAL A 64 16.87 -6.48 -5.63
C VAL A 64 17.85 -5.39 -5.21
N GLU A 65 18.86 -5.15 -6.04
CA GLU A 65 19.82 -4.06 -5.81
C GLU A 65 19.11 -2.69 -5.72
N GLU A 66 19.53 -1.85 -4.78
CA GLU A 66 18.95 -0.53 -4.48
C GLU A 66 18.76 0.36 -5.71
N LYS A 67 19.70 0.29 -6.68
CA LYS A 67 19.64 1.02 -7.95
C LYS A 67 18.46 0.63 -8.84
N TYR A 68 17.86 -0.55 -8.65
CA TYR A 68 16.72 -1.05 -9.42
C TYR A 68 15.38 -0.91 -8.68
N GLN A 69 15.39 -0.78 -7.36
CA GLN A 69 14.19 -0.55 -6.57
C GLN A 69 13.41 0.67 -7.06
N HIS A 70 14.11 1.77 -7.38
CA HIS A 70 13.48 2.97 -7.97
C HIS A 70 12.66 2.69 -9.23
N ARG A 71 13.14 1.78 -10.08
CA ARG A 71 12.46 1.42 -11.32
C ARG A 71 11.22 0.58 -11.04
N VAL A 72 11.36 -0.41 -10.15
CA VAL A 72 10.23 -1.27 -9.77
C VAL A 72 9.15 -0.45 -9.07
N LEU A 73 9.53 0.42 -8.14
CA LEU A 73 8.63 1.36 -7.47
C LEU A 73 7.85 2.23 -8.47
N PHE A 74 8.52 2.74 -9.51
CA PHE A 74 7.86 3.58 -10.51
C PHE A 74 6.77 2.82 -11.27
N TYR A 75 7.09 1.63 -11.80
CA TYR A 75 6.08 0.83 -12.50
C TYR A 75 5.01 0.31 -11.54
N GLY A 76 5.40 -0.06 -10.32
CA GLY A 76 4.53 -0.49 -9.23
C GLY A 76 3.46 0.55 -8.89
N ILE A 77 3.86 1.81 -8.73
CA ILE A 77 2.92 2.91 -8.44
C ILE A 77 2.00 3.18 -9.63
N MET A 78 2.51 3.07 -10.86
CA MET A 78 1.68 3.24 -12.06
C MET A 78 0.63 2.14 -12.20
N GLY A 79 0.99 0.88 -11.94
CA GLY A 79 0.05 -0.23 -11.94
C GLY A 79 -0.97 -0.15 -10.81
N ALA A 80 -0.50 0.10 -9.58
CA ALA A 80 -1.35 0.34 -8.41
C ALA A 80 -2.38 1.45 -8.67
N PHE A 81 -1.96 2.56 -9.29
CA PHE A 81 -2.86 3.66 -9.65
C PHE A 81 -3.96 3.22 -10.63
N VAL A 82 -3.61 2.41 -11.64
CA VAL A 82 -4.57 1.87 -12.61
C VAL A 82 -5.53 0.88 -11.94
N PHE A 83 -5.02 -0.07 -11.15
CA PHE A 83 -5.86 -1.04 -10.46
C PHE A 83 -6.79 -0.37 -9.45
N ARG A 84 -6.31 0.61 -8.68
CA ARG A 84 -7.15 1.42 -7.78
C ARG A 84 -8.22 2.18 -8.55
N ALA A 85 -7.91 2.78 -9.70
CA ALA A 85 -8.93 3.43 -10.54
C ALA A 85 -10.04 2.45 -10.96
N ILE A 86 -9.67 1.23 -11.36
CA ILE A 86 -10.60 0.17 -11.75
C ILE A 86 -11.46 -0.25 -10.55
N PHE A 87 -10.85 -0.58 -9.42
CA PHE A 87 -11.57 -1.07 -8.25
C PHE A 87 -12.45 0.00 -7.60
N ILE A 88 -12.03 1.26 -7.57
CA ILE A 88 -12.87 2.38 -7.12
C ILE A 88 -14.06 2.54 -8.07
N GLY A 89 -13.84 2.46 -9.38
CA GLY A 89 -14.92 2.51 -10.37
C GLY A 89 -15.94 1.38 -10.19
N LEU A 90 -15.47 0.14 -10.08
CA LEU A 90 -16.32 -1.03 -9.86
C LEU A 90 -17.02 -1.00 -8.49
N GLY A 91 -16.28 -0.66 -7.43
CA GLY A 91 -16.79 -0.58 -6.07
C GLY A 91 -17.87 0.48 -5.94
N PHE A 92 -17.74 1.62 -6.62
CA PHE A 92 -18.77 2.66 -6.63
C PHE A 92 -20.08 2.14 -7.22
N GLU A 93 -20.03 1.46 -8.38
CA GLU A 93 -21.25 0.92 -9.01
C GLU A 93 -21.93 -0.12 -8.11
N ILE A 94 -21.15 -0.91 -7.37
CA ILE A 94 -21.67 -1.89 -6.41
C ILE A 94 -22.32 -1.20 -5.23
N VAL A 95 -21.62 -0.26 -4.59
CA VAL A 95 -22.10 0.43 -3.38
C VAL A 95 -23.36 1.25 -3.67
N GLN A 96 -23.45 1.90 -4.83
CA GLN A 96 -24.66 2.65 -5.21
C GLN A 96 -25.88 1.75 -5.43
N ARG A 97 -25.68 0.50 -5.83
CA ARG A 97 -26.78 -0.45 -6.07
C ARG A 97 -27.14 -1.24 -4.82
N PHE A 98 -26.17 -1.45 -3.95
CA PHE A 98 -26.27 -2.35 -2.81
C PHE A 98 -25.67 -1.70 -1.56
N GLU A 99 -26.43 -0.82 -0.91
CA GLU A 99 -25.98 -0.12 0.31
C GLU A 99 -25.56 -1.09 1.43
N TRP A 100 -26.17 -2.27 1.51
CA TRP A 100 -25.82 -3.28 2.50
C TRP A 100 -24.36 -3.77 2.40
N VAL A 101 -23.71 -3.58 1.24
CA VAL A 101 -22.30 -3.91 1.02
C VAL A 101 -21.39 -3.09 1.95
N LEU A 102 -21.81 -1.89 2.34
CA LEU A 102 -21.08 -1.10 3.34
C LEU A 102 -21.01 -1.84 4.69
N TYR A 103 -22.05 -2.56 5.10
CA TYR A 103 -22.00 -3.34 6.33
C TYR A 103 -21.05 -4.54 6.21
N LEU A 104 -21.01 -5.18 5.04
CA LEU A 104 -20.03 -6.23 4.75
C LEU A 104 -18.60 -5.69 4.83
N PHE A 105 -18.35 -4.52 4.25
CA PHE A 105 -17.09 -3.80 4.36
C PHE A 105 -16.75 -3.49 5.83
N GLY A 106 -17.73 -3.17 6.66
CA GLY A 106 -17.52 -2.85 8.08
C GLY A 106 -17.04 -4.06 8.87
N ILE A 107 -17.67 -5.20 8.63
CA ILE A 107 -17.27 -6.49 9.19
C ILE A 107 -15.86 -6.87 8.70
N LEU A 108 -15.57 -6.67 7.40
CA LEU A 108 -14.25 -6.94 6.82
C LEU A 108 -13.16 -6.11 7.52
N LEU A 109 -13.38 -4.80 7.72
CA LEU A 109 -12.40 -3.92 8.38
C LEU A 109 -12.15 -4.29 9.84
N ILE A 110 -13.21 -4.70 10.56
CA ILE A 110 -13.05 -5.21 11.93
C ILE A 110 -12.25 -6.51 11.90
N TYR A 111 -12.56 -7.41 10.97
CA TYR A 111 -11.85 -8.67 10.82
C TYR A 111 -10.36 -8.47 10.51
N THR A 112 -10.01 -7.56 9.60
CA THR A 112 -8.62 -7.24 9.26
C THR A 112 -7.89 -6.59 10.44
N GLY A 113 -8.55 -5.68 11.16
CA GLY A 113 -8.06 -5.13 12.43
C GLY A 113 -7.76 -6.21 13.47
N ILE A 114 -8.63 -7.22 13.62
CA ILE A 114 -8.41 -8.37 14.51
C ILE A 114 -7.19 -9.17 14.05
N GLN A 115 -7.08 -9.45 12.75
CA GLN A 115 -5.98 -10.22 12.18
C GLN A 115 -4.63 -9.56 12.47
N ILE A 116 -4.54 -8.25 12.26
CA ILE A 116 -3.34 -7.45 12.55
C ILE A 116 -2.95 -7.53 14.04
N LEU A 117 -3.92 -7.54 14.96
CA LEU A 117 -3.62 -7.68 16.40
C LEU A 117 -3.28 -9.11 16.83
N LYS A 118 -3.83 -10.11 16.13
CA LYS A 118 -3.59 -11.54 16.40
C LYS A 118 -2.26 -12.04 15.88
N GLU A 119 -1.64 -11.36 14.91
CA GLU A 119 -0.26 -11.60 14.50
C GLU A 119 0.72 -11.24 15.65
N LYS A 120 0.77 -12.13 16.63
CA LYS A 120 1.63 -12.07 17.80
C LYS A 120 2.91 -12.83 17.45
N ASN A 121 3.97 -12.08 17.15
CA ASN A 121 5.35 -12.56 17.16
C ASN A 121 5.61 -13.88 16.41
N GLU A 122 5.60 -13.86 15.08
CA GLU A 122 6.53 -14.66 14.28
C GLU A 122 6.60 -14.07 12.87
N LYS A 123 7.77 -14.11 12.26
CA LYS A 123 8.05 -13.63 10.91
C LYS A 123 7.36 -14.53 9.87
N ASP A 124 6.04 -14.53 9.85
CA ASP A 124 5.25 -15.44 9.02
C ASP A 124 4.46 -14.77 7.88
N GLN A 125 4.88 -13.55 7.48
CA GLN A 125 4.56 -12.99 6.16
C GLN A 125 5.17 -13.81 4.98
N ASN A 126 5.83 -14.94 5.28
CA ASN A 126 6.37 -15.87 4.30
C ASN A 126 5.29 -16.79 3.68
N LEU A 127 4.14 -17.01 4.35
CA LEU A 127 3.16 -18.01 3.91
C LEU A 127 2.42 -17.63 2.62
N ASP A 128 1.99 -16.38 2.48
CA ASP A 128 1.28 -15.93 1.27
C ASP A 128 2.23 -15.69 0.11
N THR A 129 3.41 -15.13 0.39
CA THR A 129 4.47 -14.94 -0.58
C THR A 129 4.84 -16.27 -1.25
N ASN A 130 5.01 -17.36 -0.48
CA ASN A 130 5.43 -18.66 -1.04
C ASN A 130 4.37 -19.31 -1.94
N LYS A 131 3.08 -19.15 -1.65
CA LYS A 131 1.98 -19.70 -2.50
C LYS A 131 1.86 -18.94 -3.81
N VAL A 132 1.85 -17.60 -3.77
CA VAL A 132 1.78 -16.76 -4.97
C VAL A 132 3.03 -16.97 -5.83
N LEU A 133 4.20 -17.07 -5.20
CA LEU A 133 5.44 -17.41 -5.91
C LEU A 133 5.39 -18.78 -6.56
N ARG A 134 4.89 -19.81 -5.87
CA ARG A 134 4.76 -21.15 -6.46
C ARG A 134 3.81 -21.14 -7.65
N PHE A 135 2.71 -20.38 -7.57
CA PHE A 135 1.81 -20.19 -8.69
C PHE A 135 2.50 -19.48 -9.86
N LEU A 136 3.18 -18.35 -9.61
CA LEU A 136 3.87 -17.59 -10.66
C LEU A 136 5.04 -18.38 -11.27
N ASN A 137 5.79 -19.14 -10.48
CA ASN A 137 6.87 -20.01 -10.96
C ASN A 137 6.36 -21.17 -11.82
N ASN A 138 5.14 -21.65 -11.56
CA ASN A 138 4.53 -22.71 -12.37
C ASN A 138 3.95 -22.19 -13.69
N VAL A 139 3.56 -20.93 -13.74
CA VAL A 139 2.92 -20.32 -14.93
C VAL A 139 3.92 -19.60 -15.83
N LEU A 140 4.99 -19.04 -15.25
CA LEU A 140 5.93 -18.17 -15.97
C LEU A 140 7.31 -18.83 -16.15
N PRO A 141 7.88 -18.80 -17.38
CA PRO A 141 9.25 -19.27 -17.60
C PRO A 141 10.25 -18.26 -17.01
N ILE A 142 10.80 -18.56 -15.85
CA ILE A 142 11.75 -17.68 -15.14
C ILE A 142 13.16 -17.97 -15.61
N ALA A 143 13.94 -16.92 -15.83
CA ALA A 143 15.36 -17.05 -16.13
C ALA A 143 16.20 -17.23 -14.86
N GLU A 144 17.00 -18.29 -14.80
CA GLU A 144 17.99 -18.49 -13.74
C GLU A 144 19.14 -17.46 -13.86
N GLY A 145 19.36 -16.64 -12.82
CA GLY A 145 20.51 -15.74 -12.70
C GLY A 145 20.18 -14.24 -12.53
N HIS A 146 21.21 -13.44 -12.23
CA HIS A 146 21.09 -11.97 -12.11
C HIS A 146 21.19 -11.29 -13.48
N HIS A 147 20.11 -10.64 -13.92
CA HIS A 147 20.01 -10.05 -15.27
C HIS A 147 19.99 -8.51 -15.30
N GLY A 148 20.44 -7.89 -14.20
CA GLY A 148 20.55 -6.44 -14.09
C GLY A 148 19.21 -5.71 -14.29
N LYS A 149 19.19 -4.74 -15.21
CA LYS A 149 18.04 -3.81 -15.44
C LYS A 149 16.86 -4.40 -16.23
N LYS A 150 17.01 -5.53 -16.91
CA LYS A 150 16.05 -5.95 -17.94
C LYS A 150 14.90 -6.73 -17.30
N PHE A 151 13.65 -6.37 -17.61
CA PHE A 151 12.45 -7.09 -17.14
C PHE A 151 12.24 -8.41 -17.90
N PHE A 152 12.58 -8.42 -19.19
CA PHE A 152 12.49 -9.58 -20.05
C PHE A 152 13.86 -9.91 -20.62
N ILE A 153 14.16 -11.20 -20.69
CA ILE A 153 15.31 -11.70 -21.42
C ILE A 153 14.87 -12.85 -22.33
N ARG A 154 15.64 -13.10 -23.38
CA ARG A 154 15.43 -14.26 -24.25
C ARG A 154 16.54 -15.26 -23.94
N VAL A 155 16.19 -16.43 -23.41
CA VAL A 155 17.16 -17.49 -23.06
C VAL A 155 16.95 -18.68 -24.00
N HIS A 156 18.06 -19.33 -24.39
CA HIS A 156 18.03 -20.55 -25.18
C HIS A 156 17.59 -21.75 -24.32
N PRO A 157 16.97 -22.80 -24.90
CA PRO A 157 16.38 -23.93 -24.15
C PRO A 157 17.35 -24.82 -23.36
N LYS A 158 18.66 -24.52 -23.34
CA LYS A 158 19.68 -25.35 -22.66
C LYS A 158 20.58 -24.48 -21.77
N GLY A 159 20.06 -24.12 -20.59
CA GLY A 159 20.75 -24.04 -19.30
C GLY A 159 22.05 -23.25 -19.11
N THR A 160 22.67 -22.62 -20.11
CA THR A 160 23.97 -21.97 -19.88
C THR A 160 24.12 -20.69 -20.70
N SER A 161 24.34 -19.60 -19.95
CA SER A 161 24.98 -18.36 -20.38
C SER A 161 24.23 -17.48 -21.38
N VAL A 162 23.78 -16.35 -20.84
CA VAL A 162 23.65 -15.09 -21.57
C VAL A 162 24.96 -14.84 -22.34
N LEU A 163 24.88 -14.65 -23.66
CA LEU A 163 25.27 -13.41 -24.36
C LEU A 163 25.20 -13.58 -25.90
N ILE A 164 24.76 -12.47 -26.52
CA ILE A 164 25.16 -11.93 -27.82
C ILE A 164 24.98 -12.84 -29.05
N ASN A 165 23.91 -12.51 -29.77
CA ASN A 165 23.76 -12.54 -31.22
C ASN A 165 23.85 -13.89 -31.96
N GLN A 166 22.97 -14.00 -32.97
CA GLN A 166 22.85 -15.03 -34.00
C GLN A 166 21.85 -16.17 -33.72
N ASN A 167 20.93 -16.31 -34.67
CA ASN A 167 19.76 -17.19 -34.78
C ASN A 167 18.47 -16.82 -34.01
N LYS A 168 17.45 -16.50 -34.82
CA LYS A 168 16.19 -15.81 -34.49
C LYS A 168 15.00 -16.78 -34.32
N ALA A 169 15.22 -18.09 -34.43
CA ALA A 169 14.14 -19.05 -34.66
C ALA A 169 13.63 -19.83 -33.43
N ASN A 170 14.25 -19.77 -32.25
CA ASN A 170 13.77 -20.49 -31.06
C ASN A 170 14.20 -19.85 -29.74
N LYS A 171 13.77 -18.61 -29.49
CA LYS A 171 14.06 -17.87 -28.24
C LYS A 171 12.78 -17.74 -27.41
N LYS A 172 12.66 -18.53 -26.33
CA LYS A 172 11.58 -18.33 -25.36
C LYS A 172 11.87 -17.06 -24.54
N LEU A 173 10.87 -16.19 -24.45
CA LEU A 173 10.88 -15.05 -23.53
C LEU A 173 10.86 -15.63 -22.11
N HIS A 174 11.90 -15.32 -21.34
CA HIS A 174 11.95 -15.61 -19.93
C HIS A 174 11.81 -14.31 -19.15
N ILE A 175 11.10 -14.43 -18.03
CA ILE A 175 10.86 -13.36 -17.08
C ILE A 175 12.05 -13.30 -16.12
N THR A 176 12.53 -12.10 -15.85
CA THR A 176 13.60 -11.88 -14.87
C THR A 176 13.03 -11.80 -13.46
N ASN A 177 13.89 -12.04 -12.46
CA ASN A 177 13.55 -11.83 -11.04
C ASN A 177 13.06 -10.39 -10.76
N LEU A 178 13.51 -9.40 -11.54
CA LEU A 178 13.06 -8.01 -11.39
C LEU A 178 11.61 -7.81 -11.85
N PHE A 179 11.18 -8.51 -12.90
CA PHE A 179 9.78 -8.46 -13.36
C PHE A 179 8.88 -9.31 -12.48
N LEU A 180 9.36 -10.46 -11.99
CA LEU A 180 8.63 -11.24 -11.01
C LEU A 180 8.45 -10.46 -9.69
N CYS A 181 9.47 -9.73 -9.26
CA CYS A 181 9.38 -8.80 -8.13
C CYS A 181 8.33 -7.70 -8.37
N LEU A 182 8.29 -7.11 -9.57
CA LEU A 182 7.25 -6.13 -9.93
C LEU A 182 5.85 -6.76 -9.87
N LEU A 183 5.66 -7.94 -10.45
CA LEU A 183 4.39 -8.65 -10.41
C LEU A 183 3.95 -8.93 -8.97
N MET A 184 4.85 -9.39 -8.10
CA MET A 184 4.55 -9.63 -6.69
C MET A 184 4.10 -8.37 -5.96
N ILE A 185 4.70 -7.21 -6.27
CA ILE A 185 4.29 -5.92 -5.71
C ILE A 185 2.89 -5.54 -6.19
N GLU A 186 2.60 -5.69 -7.48
CA GLU A 186 1.26 -5.43 -8.03
C GLU A 186 0.20 -6.35 -7.43
N PHE A 187 0.50 -7.65 -7.30
CA PHE A 187 -0.42 -8.60 -6.65
C PHE A 187 -0.65 -8.24 -5.18
N SER A 188 0.40 -7.84 -4.47
CA SER A 188 0.25 -7.39 -3.09
C SER A 188 -0.64 -6.15 -3.00
N ASP A 189 -0.48 -5.18 -3.90
CA ASP A 189 -1.34 -3.99 -3.92
C ASP A 189 -2.80 -4.33 -4.18
N ILE A 190 -3.07 -5.28 -5.09
CA ILE A 190 -4.44 -5.80 -5.33
C ILE A 190 -5.01 -6.46 -4.07
N ILE A 191 -4.21 -7.24 -3.34
CA ILE A 191 -4.64 -7.83 -2.06
C ILE A 191 -4.94 -6.73 -1.04
N PHE A 192 -4.09 -5.72 -0.92
CA PHE A 192 -4.31 -4.59 -0.01
C PHE A 192 -5.50 -3.70 -0.38
N ALA A 193 -5.85 -3.64 -1.66
CA ALA A 193 -7.03 -2.92 -2.13
C ALA A 193 -8.32 -3.53 -1.56
N VAL A 194 -8.31 -4.81 -1.17
CA VAL A 194 -9.43 -5.48 -0.48
C VAL A 194 -9.74 -4.81 0.85
N ASP A 195 -8.75 -4.26 1.55
CA ASP A 195 -8.95 -3.59 2.83
C ASP A 195 -9.12 -2.08 2.64
N SER A 196 -8.31 -1.48 1.76
CA SER A 196 -8.24 -0.02 1.64
C SER A 196 -9.44 0.59 0.92
N ILE A 197 -9.99 -0.09 -0.09
CA ILE A 197 -11.11 0.44 -0.87
C ILE A 197 -12.40 0.42 -0.05
N PRO A 198 -12.76 -0.67 0.64
CA PRO A 198 -13.81 -0.65 1.65
C PRO A 198 -13.66 0.45 2.69
N ALA A 199 -12.45 0.67 3.22
CA ALA A 199 -12.19 1.76 4.16
C ALA A 199 -12.46 3.15 3.56
N SER A 200 -12.07 3.36 2.30
CA SER A 200 -12.35 4.60 1.58
C SER A 200 -13.86 4.82 1.39
N PHE A 201 -14.60 3.79 0.97
CA PHE A 201 -16.06 3.85 0.80
C PHE A 201 -16.82 4.04 2.12
N ALA A 202 -16.24 3.57 3.24
CA ALA A 202 -16.79 3.79 4.58
C ALA A 202 -16.69 5.26 5.03
N ILE A 203 -15.73 6.00 4.48
CA ILE A 203 -15.51 7.41 4.83
C ILE A 203 -16.29 8.33 3.89
N SER A 204 -16.27 8.04 2.58
CA SER A 204 -16.95 8.84 1.57
C SER A 204 -17.51 7.94 0.48
N GLN A 205 -18.67 8.30 -0.07
CA GLN A 205 -19.24 7.67 -1.26
C GLN A 205 -19.04 8.54 -2.51
N ASP A 206 -18.36 9.69 -2.38
CA ASP A 206 -18.04 10.57 -3.49
C ASP A 206 -16.83 10.00 -4.26
N ARG A 207 -17.05 9.63 -5.52
CA ARG A 207 -16.02 9.03 -6.39
C ARG A 207 -14.81 9.95 -6.56
N PHE A 208 -15.03 11.26 -6.65
CA PHE A 208 -13.95 12.24 -6.80
C PHE A 208 -13.11 12.32 -5.52
N ILE A 209 -13.75 12.33 -4.35
CA ILE A 209 -13.06 12.35 -3.06
C ILE A 209 -12.19 11.10 -2.88
N ILE A 210 -12.78 9.91 -3.07
CA ILE A 210 -12.06 8.64 -2.93
C ILE A 210 -10.88 8.58 -3.91
N PHE A 211 -11.15 8.84 -5.20
CA PHE A 211 -10.13 8.72 -6.24
C PHE A 211 -8.96 9.69 -6.03
N THR A 212 -9.25 10.96 -5.75
CA THR A 212 -8.19 11.97 -5.60
C THR A 212 -7.38 11.77 -4.33
N ALA A 213 -8.02 11.49 -3.19
CA ALA A 213 -7.30 11.23 -1.94
C ALA A 213 -6.37 10.02 -2.06
N ASN A 214 -6.85 8.97 -2.71
CA ASN A 214 -6.11 7.74 -2.97
C ASN A 214 -4.93 7.97 -3.94
N ALA A 215 -5.14 8.76 -5.00
CA ALA A 215 -4.08 9.20 -5.91
C ALA A 215 -2.98 10.00 -5.19
N PHE A 216 -3.36 10.98 -4.36
CA PHE A 216 -2.40 11.80 -3.61
C PHE A 216 -1.61 10.97 -2.59
N ALA A 217 -2.23 9.95 -1.98
CA ALA A 217 -1.52 9.01 -1.10
C ALA A 217 -0.46 8.20 -1.88
N LEU A 218 -0.79 7.69 -3.06
CA LEU A 218 0.13 6.92 -3.92
C LEU A 218 1.30 7.74 -4.45
N LEU A 219 1.10 9.00 -4.85
CA LEU A 219 2.17 9.84 -5.43
C LEU A 219 3.33 10.08 -4.44
N GLY A 220 3.03 10.13 -3.15
CA GLY A 220 4.03 10.26 -2.08
C GLY A 220 4.84 8.99 -1.80
N LEU A 221 4.33 7.83 -2.23
CA LEU A 221 4.79 6.49 -1.81
C LEU A 221 6.28 6.25 -2.09
N ARG A 222 6.75 6.63 -3.28
CA ARG A 222 8.16 6.44 -3.68
C ARG A 222 9.13 7.13 -2.71
N SER A 223 8.81 8.36 -2.31
CA SER A 223 9.66 9.09 -1.38
C SER A 223 9.56 8.54 0.04
N LEU A 224 8.34 8.15 0.43
CA LEU A 224 8.04 7.57 1.73
C LEU A 224 8.74 6.22 1.92
N PHE A 225 8.81 5.38 0.88
CA PHE A 225 9.53 4.10 0.91
C PHE A 225 10.95 4.25 1.47
N PHE A 226 11.74 5.19 0.95
CA PHE A 226 13.12 5.41 1.41
C PHE A 226 13.21 6.03 2.80
N VAL A 227 12.16 6.74 3.24
CA VAL A 227 12.07 7.24 4.61
C VAL A 227 11.76 6.07 5.55
N VAL A 228 10.75 5.27 5.22
CA VAL A 228 10.29 4.10 5.99
C VAL A 228 11.39 3.05 6.10
N GLU A 229 12.10 2.73 5.02
CA GLU A 229 13.25 1.82 5.02
C GLU A 229 14.29 2.22 6.08
N TYR A 230 14.51 3.52 6.30
CA TYR A 230 15.47 4.03 7.26
C TYR A 230 14.95 4.06 8.71
N ILE A 231 13.64 4.29 8.90
CA ILE A 231 13.02 4.42 10.23
C ILE A 231 12.22 3.18 10.65
N LEU A 232 12.33 2.09 9.90
CA LEU A 232 11.50 0.89 10.00
C LEU A 232 11.42 0.35 11.44
N HIS A 233 12.54 0.39 12.16
CA HIS A 233 12.63 -0.12 13.53
C HIS A 233 12.14 0.87 14.61
N LYS A 234 11.95 2.15 14.27
CA LYS A 234 11.58 3.20 15.23
C LYS A 234 10.08 3.29 15.49
N PHE A 235 9.24 2.77 14.58
CA PHE A 235 7.80 2.97 14.60
C PHE A 235 7.00 1.67 14.74
N HIS A 236 7.34 0.87 15.76
CA HIS A 236 6.75 -0.44 16.00
C HIS A 236 5.25 -0.43 16.35
N LEU A 237 4.67 0.73 16.69
CA LEU A 237 3.24 0.88 17.00
C LEU A 237 2.37 1.27 15.81
N ILE A 238 2.95 1.58 14.63
CA ILE A 238 2.15 1.96 13.45
C ILE A 238 1.17 0.84 13.06
N THR A 239 1.61 -0.42 13.07
CA THR A 239 0.75 -1.58 12.79
C THR A 239 -0.42 -1.67 13.77
N LYS A 240 -0.22 -1.34 15.05
CA LYS A 240 -1.31 -1.30 16.05
C LYS A 240 -2.24 -0.12 15.82
N ALA A 241 -1.70 1.04 15.45
CA ALA A 241 -2.48 2.22 15.09
C ALA A 241 -3.40 1.93 13.92
N LEU A 242 -2.90 1.23 12.89
CA LEU A 242 -3.67 0.81 11.74
C LEU A 242 -4.84 -0.10 12.15
N ALA A 243 -4.60 -1.10 12.99
CA ALA A 243 -5.69 -1.96 13.49
C ALA A 243 -6.78 -1.14 14.20
N ILE A 244 -6.40 -0.19 15.07
CA ILE A 244 -7.35 0.68 15.79
C ILE A 244 -8.13 1.56 14.81
N ILE A 245 -7.48 2.10 13.78
CA ILE A 245 -8.13 2.88 12.72
C ILE A 245 -9.17 2.03 11.99
N LEU A 246 -8.83 0.79 11.63
CA LEU A 246 -9.75 -0.13 10.95
C LEU A 246 -10.96 -0.50 11.82
N PHE A 247 -10.74 -0.76 13.11
CA PHE A 247 -11.83 -0.97 14.07
C PHE A 247 -12.74 0.25 14.17
N PHE A 248 -12.16 1.45 14.23
CA PHE A 248 -12.93 2.68 14.32
C PHE A 248 -13.78 2.92 13.05
N ILE A 249 -13.19 2.79 11.87
CA ILE A 249 -13.89 2.99 10.59
C ILE A 249 -14.95 1.91 10.38
N GLY A 250 -14.61 0.63 10.61
CA GLY A 250 -15.55 -0.48 10.49
C GLY A 250 -16.69 -0.38 11.49
N GLY A 251 -16.38 -0.03 12.73
CA GLY A 251 -17.37 0.24 13.78
C GLY A 251 -18.30 1.40 13.43
N LYS A 252 -17.76 2.53 12.97
CA LYS A 252 -18.54 3.69 12.49
C LYS A 252 -19.56 3.27 11.42
N MET A 253 -19.16 2.42 10.48
CA MET A 253 -20.04 1.99 9.40
C MET A 253 -21.15 1.05 9.88
N LEU A 254 -20.85 0.15 10.83
CA LEU A 254 -21.88 -0.70 11.44
C LEU A 254 -22.85 0.08 12.35
N LEU A 255 -22.38 1.15 13.00
CA LEU A 255 -23.25 2.06 13.76
C LEU A 255 -24.29 2.75 12.87
N GLY A 256 -24.01 2.89 11.57
CA GLY A 256 -24.97 3.38 10.59
C GLY A 256 -26.26 2.55 10.53
N ILE A 257 -26.22 1.25 10.85
CA ILE A 257 -27.40 0.36 10.94
C ILE A 257 -28.40 0.88 11.99
N PHE A 258 -27.89 1.47 13.08
CA PHE A 258 -28.68 2.01 14.18
C PHE A 258 -29.02 3.51 13.98
N GLY A 259 -28.69 4.09 12.83
CA GLY A 259 -28.90 5.51 12.54
C GLY A 259 -27.90 6.46 13.23
N LEU A 260 -26.86 5.93 13.88
CA LEU A 260 -25.84 6.72 14.56
C LEU A 260 -24.76 7.15 13.57
N HIS A 261 -24.72 8.45 13.26
CA HIS A 261 -23.76 9.03 12.33
C HIS A 261 -22.68 9.80 13.09
N ILE A 262 -21.43 9.36 12.96
CA ILE A 262 -20.27 10.11 13.47
C ILE A 262 -19.86 11.14 12.41
N SER A 263 -19.84 12.42 12.79
CA SER A 263 -19.44 13.48 11.87
C SER A 263 -18.03 13.27 11.32
N SER A 264 -17.78 13.74 10.09
CA SER A 264 -16.49 13.57 9.44
C SER A 264 -15.38 14.33 10.16
N ALA A 265 -15.68 15.47 10.78
CA ALA A 265 -14.73 16.22 11.60
C ALA A 265 -14.27 15.40 12.83
N VAL A 266 -15.20 14.77 13.56
CA VAL A 266 -14.86 13.91 14.71
C VAL A 266 -14.08 12.69 14.25
N SER A 267 -14.49 12.09 13.14
CA SER A 267 -13.78 10.95 12.55
C SER A 267 -12.32 11.30 12.24
N LEU A 268 -12.10 12.45 11.58
CA LEU A 268 -10.76 12.93 11.25
C LEU A 268 -9.93 13.21 12.51
N ALA A 269 -10.52 13.83 13.53
CA ALA A 269 -9.85 14.10 14.79
C ALA A 269 -9.42 12.81 15.50
N VAL A 270 -10.28 11.78 15.53
CA VAL A 270 -9.94 10.46 16.07
C VAL A 270 -8.80 9.82 15.29
N LEU A 271 -8.84 9.86 13.96
CA LEU A 271 -7.75 9.34 13.12
C LEU A 271 -6.42 10.02 13.45
N PHE A 272 -6.36 11.35 13.46
CA PHE A 272 -5.15 12.08 13.83
C PHE A 272 -4.70 11.77 15.26
N GLY A 273 -5.64 11.66 16.21
CA GLY A 273 -5.35 11.31 17.59
C GLY A 273 -4.68 9.95 17.74
N ILE A 274 -5.19 8.93 17.05
CA ILE A 274 -4.60 7.58 17.06
C ILE A 274 -3.18 7.60 16.48
N ILE A 275 -2.99 8.29 15.36
CA ILE A 275 -1.69 8.40 14.69
C ILE A 275 -0.68 9.13 15.58
N PHE A 276 -1.08 10.27 16.13
CA PHE A 276 -0.23 11.08 16.99
C PHE A 276 0.18 10.32 18.25
N ALA A 277 -0.78 9.64 18.90
CA ALA A 277 -0.50 8.78 20.03
C ALA A 277 0.47 7.65 19.68
N ALA A 278 0.30 6.99 18.53
CA ALA A 278 1.19 5.93 18.08
C ALA A 278 2.63 6.42 17.84
N VAL A 279 2.78 7.59 17.23
CA VAL A 279 4.09 8.21 17.00
C VAL A 279 4.78 8.55 18.32
N ILE A 280 4.08 9.24 19.24
CA ILE A 280 4.63 9.62 20.54
C ILE A 280 4.98 8.38 21.37
N LEU A 281 4.05 7.43 21.51
CA LEU A 281 4.27 6.23 22.30
C LEU A 281 5.42 5.39 21.73
N SER A 282 5.59 5.36 20.40
CA SER A 282 6.70 4.63 19.80
C SER A 282 8.07 5.30 20.06
N GLN A 283 8.10 6.61 20.27
CA GLN A 283 9.30 7.35 20.66
C GLN A 283 9.60 7.24 22.15
N VAL A 284 8.57 7.28 23.00
CA VAL A 284 8.70 7.18 24.47
C VAL A 284 9.04 5.76 24.90
N PHE A 285 8.49 4.75 24.23
CA PHE A 285 8.74 3.33 24.49
C PHE A 285 9.43 2.65 23.30
N PRO A 286 10.69 3.00 22.99
CA PRO A 286 11.40 2.35 21.89
C PRO A 286 11.56 0.85 22.19
N LYS A 287 11.29 0.00 21.19
CA LYS A 287 11.51 -1.45 21.31
C LYS A 287 13.01 -1.67 21.53
N LYS A 288 13.38 -2.24 22.68
CA LYS A 288 14.77 -2.56 23.02
C LYS A 288 15.35 -3.38 21.87
N GLU A 289 16.38 -2.88 21.20
CA GLU A 289 17.09 -3.64 20.17
C GLU A 289 17.55 -4.95 20.80
N MET A 290 17.02 -6.08 20.35
CA MET A 290 17.69 -7.35 20.57
C MET A 290 18.96 -7.27 19.73
N ARG A 291 20.07 -6.91 20.39
CA ARG A 291 21.41 -7.16 19.88
C ARG A 291 21.49 -8.66 19.62
N VAL A 292 21.39 -9.04 18.35
CA VAL A 292 21.84 -10.34 17.84
C VAL A 292 23.27 -10.16 17.39
#